data_AF-A0AAV6G3L3-F1
#
_entry.id   AF-A0AAV6G3L3-F1
#
_cell.length_a   1.000
_cell.length_b   1.000
_cell.length_c   1.000
_cell.angle_alpha   90.00
_cell.angle_beta   90.00
_cell.angle_gamma   90.00
#
_symmetry.space_group_name_H-M   'P 1'
#
loop_
_entity.id
_entity.type
_entity.pdbx_description
1 polymer ?
#
loop_
_entity_poly.entity_id
_entity_poly.type
_entity_poly.pdbx_seq_one_letter_code
_entity_poly.pdbx_strand_id
1 'polypeptide(L)'
;MVQSSGLMLKRPRRTFFWPCLRGAYLPAYTGKQSNAFRTKAAKPQLNPVKVSDIINYITKRFGVDQLEVKKAISEKCADQEKMEKRRTH
;
A
#
# COMPACT_ATOMS: atom_id res chain seq x y z
N MET A 1 27.28 21.08 30.87
CA MET A 1 26.80 20.95 29.47
C MET A 1 26.25 19.54 29.31
N VAL A 2 24.92 19.39 29.30
CA VAL A 2 24.25 18.09 29.18
C VAL A 2 24.15 17.76 27.69
N GLN A 3 24.92 16.77 27.24
CA GLN A 3 24.78 16.22 25.88
C GLN A 3 23.60 15.25 25.88
N SER A 4 22.46 15.73 25.37
CA SER A 4 21.27 14.90 25.13
C SER A 4 21.49 13.97 23.95
N SER A 5 21.28 12.70 24.23
CA SER A 5 21.28 11.54 23.35
C SER A 5 20.17 11.62 22.28
N GLY A 6 20.57 11.91 21.04
CA GLY A 6 19.71 11.75 19.86
C GLY A 6 19.78 10.33 19.31
N LEU A 7 19.06 9.38 19.92
CA LEU A 7 18.81 8.08 19.30
C LEU A 7 17.91 8.27 18.09
N MET A 8 18.52 8.45 16.91
CA MET A 8 17.85 8.29 15.64
C MET A 8 17.32 6.85 15.55
N LEU A 9 16.03 6.66 15.85
CA LEU A 9 15.29 5.48 15.38
C LEU A 9 15.31 5.52 13.85
N LYS A 10 16.29 4.83 13.27
CA LYS A 10 16.34 4.53 11.83
C LYS A 10 15.08 3.76 11.50
N ARG A 11 14.15 4.42 10.81
CA ARG A 11 12.94 3.80 10.25
C ARG A 11 13.36 2.52 9.52
N PRO A 12 12.82 1.34 9.87
CA PRO A 12 13.13 0.13 9.14
C PRO A 12 12.66 0.34 7.69
N ARG A 13 13.60 0.22 6.75
CA ARG A 13 13.28 0.14 5.32
C ARG A 13 12.30 -1.02 5.16
N ARG A 14 11.01 -0.70 5.01
CA ARG A 14 9.96 -1.66 4.62
C ARG A 14 10.24 -2.13 3.20
N THR A 15 11.19 -3.04 3.07
CA THR A 15 11.24 -3.98 1.95
C THR A 15 10.30 -5.13 2.32
N PHE A 16 8.99 -4.84 2.38
CA PHE A 16 8.00 -5.91 2.21
C PHE A 16 8.02 -6.27 0.73
N PHE A 17 9.00 -7.11 0.44
CA PHE A 17 9.17 -8.02 -0.66
C PHE A 17 7.94 -8.12 -1.58
N TRP A 18 8.01 -7.41 -2.70
CA TRP A 18 7.43 -7.90 -3.94
C TRP A 18 8.43 -7.61 -5.07
N PRO A 19 9.37 -8.54 -5.33
CA PRO A 19 10.05 -8.54 -6.61
C PRO A 19 9.11 -9.11 -7.68
N CYS A 20 9.41 -8.81 -8.94
CA CYS A 20 8.76 -9.30 -10.17
C CYS A 20 7.43 -8.64 -10.56
N LEU A 21 7.52 -7.57 -11.37
CA LEU A 21 7.50 -7.66 -12.84
C LEU A 21 7.55 -6.24 -13.41
N ARG A 22 8.68 -5.86 -14.02
CA ARG A 22 8.76 -4.64 -14.85
C ARG A 22 7.67 -4.76 -15.93
N GLY A 23 6.67 -3.89 -15.87
CA GLY A 23 5.57 -3.84 -16.84
C GLY A 23 4.23 -4.45 -16.39
N ALA A 24 4.10 -4.99 -15.17
CA ALA A 24 2.83 -5.55 -14.71
C ALA A 24 1.95 -4.48 -14.03
N TYR A 25 0.72 -4.35 -14.52
CA TYR A 25 -0.33 -3.49 -13.94
C TYR A 25 -0.41 -3.65 -12.43
N LEU A 26 -0.16 -2.55 -11.70
CA LEU A 26 -0.29 -2.54 -10.24
C LEU A 26 -1.75 -2.75 -9.83
N PRO A 27 -2.01 -3.67 -8.88
CA PRO A 27 -3.37 -4.01 -8.48
C PRO A 27 -4.00 -2.91 -7.62
N ALA A 28 -5.33 -2.78 -7.71
CA ALA A 28 -6.15 -1.88 -6.90
C ALA A 28 -6.95 -2.63 -5.84
N TYR A 29 -7.30 -1.95 -4.74
CA TYR A 29 -8.04 -2.57 -3.63
C TYR A 29 -9.39 -3.19 -4.06
N THR A 30 -10.18 -2.49 -4.87
CA THR A 30 -11.53 -2.91 -5.30
C THR A 30 -11.64 -3.33 -6.77
N GLY A 31 -10.60 -3.12 -7.58
CA GLY A 31 -10.64 -3.38 -9.02
C GLY A 31 -11.65 -2.53 -9.81
N LYS A 32 -12.33 -1.58 -9.16
CA LYS A 32 -13.30 -0.69 -9.80
C LYS A 32 -12.59 0.45 -10.52
N GLN A 33 -13.15 0.88 -11.65
CA GLN A 33 -12.74 2.11 -12.31
C GLN A 33 -13.02 3.32 -11.39
N SER A 34 -12.11 4.29 -11.40
CA SER A 34 -12.32 5.53 -10.64
C SER A 34 -13.40 6.37 -11.32
N ASN A 35 -14.40 6.82 -10.56
CA ASN A 35 -15.49 7.63 -11.09
C ASN A 35 -15.01 8.95 -11.72
N ALA A 36 -13.90 9.50 -11.23
CA ALA A 36 -13.28 10.72 -11.74
C ALA A 36 -12.42 10.50 -13.00
N PHE A 37 -12.03 9.25 -13.28
CA PHE A 37 -11.17 8.91 -14.42
C PHE A 37 -11.75 7.73 -15.21
N ARG A 38 -12.90 7.97 -15.83
CA ARG A 38 -13.62 6.97 -16.66
C ARG A 38 -12.87 6.58 -17.94
N THR A 39 -11.92 7.40 -18.38
CA THR A 39 -11.10 7.16 -19.57
C THR A 39 -9.97 6.16 -19.34
N LYS A 40 -9.67 5.80 -18.09
CA LYS A 40 -8.58 4.88 -17.74
C LYS A 40 -9.14 3.48 -17.48
N ALA A 41 -8.47 2.47 -18.01
CA ALA A 41 -8.83 1.07 -17.77
C ALA A 41 -8.81 0.74 -16.28
N ALA A 42 -9.75 -0.11 -15.86
CA ALA A 42 -9.80 -0.62 -14.49
C ALA A 42 -8.57 -1.49 -14.20
N LYS A 43 -8.00 -1.32 -13.01
CA LYS A 43 -6.86 -2.13 -12.54
C LYS A 43 -7.36 -3.46 -12.01
N PRO A 44 -6.56 -4.54 -12.08
CA PRO A 44 -6.93 -5.81 -11.46
C PRO A 44 -7.09 -5.65 -9.95
N GLN A 45 -8.04 -6.39 -9.36
CA GLN A 45 -8.27 -6.38 -7.92
C GLN A 45 -7.16 -7.16 -7.19
N LEU A 46 -6.75 -6.71 -5.99
CA LEU A 46 -5.95 -7.55 -5.09
C LEU A 46 -6.71 -8.82 -4.71
N ASN A 47 -5.99 -9.90 -4.43
CA ASN A 47 -6.59 -11.15 -3.99
C ASN A 47 -7.43 -10.91 -2.71
N PRO A 48 -8.77 -11.08 -2.76
CA PRO A 48 -9.66 -10.70 -1.68
C PRO A 48 -9.45 -11.55 -0.41
N VAL A 49 -9.02 -12.80 -0.55
CA VAL A 49 -8.74 -13.70 0.58
C VAL A 49 -7.55 -13.17 1.38
N LYS A 50 -6.44 -12.88 0.70
CA LYS A 50 -5.22 -12.34 1.34
C LYS A 50 -5.49 -10.97 1.99
N VAL A 51 -6.27 -10.13 1.32
CA VAL A 51 -6.63 -8.80 1.84
C VAL A 51 -7.49 -8.92 3.11
N SER A 52 -8.47 -9.83 3.12
CA SER A 52 -9.28 -10.11 4.30
C SER A 52 -8.43 -10.56 5.49
N ASP A 53 -7.51 -11.49 5.27
CA ASP A 53 -6.61 -11.99 6.33
C ASP A 53 -5.71 -10.88 6.88
N ILE A 54 -5.18 -10.02 6.02
CA ILE A 54 -4.37 -8.85 6.43
C ILE A 54 -5.21 -7.89 7.28
N ILE A 55 -6.43 -7.57 6.86
CA ILE A 55 -7.33 -6.69 7.61
C ILE A 55 -7.61 -7.30 8.98
N ASN A 56 -8.00 -8.58 9.03
CA ASN A 56 -8.31 -9.29 10.27
C ASN A 56 -7.10 -9.37 11.20
N TYR A 57 -5.90 -9.60 10.67
CA TYR A 57 -4.68 -9.63 11.46
C TYR A 57 -4.38 -8.26 12.08
N ILE A 58 -4.45 -7.19 11.28
CA ILE A 58 -4.13 -5.84 11.73
C ILE A 58 -5.16 -5.34 12.75
N THR A 59 -6.45 -5.56 12.52
CA THR A 59 -7.50 -5.15 13.46
C THR A 59 -7.38 -5.89 14.79
N LYS A 60 -7.12 -7.21 14.76
CA LYS A 60 -6.93 -8.01 15.99
C LYS A 60 -5.65 -7.66 16.76
N ARG A 61 -4.56 -7.34 16.07
CA ARG A 61 -3.25 -7.08 16.70
C ARG A 61 -3.10 -5.65 17.19
N PHE A 62 -3.63 -4.67 16.47
CA PHE A 62 -3.42 -3.26 16.74
C PHE A 62 -4.68 -2.53 17.18
N GLY A 63 -5.85 -3.18 17.18
CA GLY A 63 -7.11 -2.59 17.63
C GLY A 63 -7.62 -1.45 16.73
N VAL A 64 -7.11 -1.34 15.51
CA VAL A 64 -7.52 -0.31 14.54
C VAL A 64 -8.76 -0.72 13.76
N ASP A 65 -9.51 0.27 13.30
CA ASP A 65 -10.74 0.05 12.56
C ASP A 65 -10.48 -0.53 11.15
N GLN A 66 -11.37 -1.39 10.69
CA GLN A 66 -11.26 -2.00 9.37
C GLN A 66 -11.28 -0.95 8.26
N LEU A 67 -12.03 0.16 8.43
CA LEU A 67 -12.08 1.22 7.42
C LEU A 67 -10.73 1.90 7.25
N GLU A 68 -10.01 2.14 8.35
CA GLU A 68 -8.69 2.75 8.33
C GLU A 68 -7.67 1.86 7.62
N VAL A 69 -7.70 0.55 7.92
CA VAL A 69 -6.84 -0.43 7.24
C VAL A 69 -7.14 -0.49 5.73
N LYS A 70 -8.42 -0.48 5.34
CA LYS A 70 -8.83 -0.46 3.92
C LYS A 70 -8.37 0.81 3.20
N LYS A 71 -8.44 1.97 3.86
CA LYS A 71 -7.92 3.24 3.35
C LYS A 71 -6.41 3.18 3.17
N ALA A 72 -5.68 2.70 4.18
CA ALA A 72 -4.22 2.55 4.12
C ALA A 72 -3.77 1.61 3.00
N ILE A 73 -4.46 0.49 2.78
CA ILE A 73 -4.20 -0.41 1.64
C ILE A 73 -4.41 0.31 0.31
N SER A 74 -5.54 1.03 0.17
CA SER A 74 -5.88 1.77 -1.05
C SER A 74 -4.85 2.85 -1.38
N GLU A 75 -4.43 3.62 -0.39
CA GLU A 75 -3.40 4.64 -0.51
C GLU A 75 -2.06 4.02 -0.89
N LYS A 76 -1.70 2.89 -0.28
CA LYS A 76 -0.44 2.20 -0.60
C LYS A 76 -0.38 1.73 -2.06
N CYS A 77 -1.48 1.22 -2.60
CA CYS A 77 -1.59 0.87 -4.02
C CYS A 77 -1.38 2.09 -4.93
N ALA A 78 -1.94 3.26 -4.56
CA ALA A 78 -1.76 4.50 -5.31
C ALA A 78 -0.31 5.01 -5.25
N ASP A 79 0.34 4.90 -4.10
CA ASP A 79 1.74 5.29 -3.93
C ASP A 79 2.69 4.43 -4.75
N GLN A 80 2.49 3.11 -4.76
CA GLN A 80 3.28 2.22 -5.61
C GLN A 80 3.16 2.61 -7.09
N GLU A 81 1.97 3.02 -7.55
CA GLU A 81 1.77 3.45 -8.94
C GLU A 81 2.50 4.75 -9.25
N LYS A 82 2.45 5.74 -8.35
CA LYS A 82 3.21 6.98 -8.52
C LYS A 82 4.71 6.70 -8.55
N MET A 83 5.19 5.79 -7.70
CA MET A 83 6.60 5.42 -7.63
C MET A 83 7.05 4.65 -8.86
N GLU A 84 6.23 3.75 -9.40
CA GLU A 84 6.56 3.01 -10.61
C GLU A 84 6.62 3.94 -11.82
N LYS A 85 5.66 4.87 -11.97
CA LYS A 85 5.68 5.90 -13.02
C LYS A 85 6.94 6.76 -12.99
N ARG A 86 7.47 7.07 -11.81
CA ARG A 86 8.74 7.82 -11.64
C ARG A 86 9.98 6.99 -11.98
N ARG A 87 9.90 5.66 -11.97
CA ARG A 87 11.01 4.77 -12.29
C ARG A 87 11.08 4.46 -13.79
N THR A 88 9.94 4.50 -14.46
CA THR A 88 9.82 4.23 -15.90
C THR A 88 9.97 5.47 -16.77
N HIS A 89 10.16 6.65 -16.17
CA HIS A 89 10.29 7.94 -16.84
C HIS A 89 11.67 8.53 -16.56
#